data_AF-A0A6L4Y614-F1
#
_entry.id   AF-A0A6L4Y614-F1
#
_cell.length_a   1.000
_cell.length_b   1.000
_cell.length_c   1.000
_cell.angle_alpha   90.00
_cell.angle_beta   90.00
_cell.angle_gamma   90.00
#
_symmetry.space_group_name_H-M   'P 1'
#
loop_
_entity.id
_entity.type
_entity.pdbx_description
1 polymer ?
#
loop_
_entity_poly.entity_id
_entity_poly.type
_entity_poly.pdbx_seq_one_letter_code
_entity_poly.pdbx_strand_id
1 'polypeptide(L)'
;MLKEDRKPDNMIVVRDLYKSFGKNHVLQGLNLEVTRGEDIVVIGGSGTGKSVLIKSIIGLIKPDKGTIFVDGEEITSFNEAKLNEMRKKFGMLFQFGALFDSMPVWENVGFGLKQHTNLKDDEIRDIVAEKLNLVGLNGIEELMPSELSGGMKKRVSLARAIAM
;
A
#
# COMPACT_ATOMS: atom_id res chain seq x y z
N MET A 1 -27.64 0.77 31.44
CA MET A 1 -26.89 1.69 30.55
C MET A 1 -26.67 0.93 29.26
N LEU A 2 -27.37 1.34 28.21
CA LEU A 2 -27.42 0.65 26.92
C LEU A 2 -26.03 0.66 26.30
N LYS A 3 -25.58 -0.49 25.78
CA LYS A 3 -24.40 -0.56 24.92
C LYS A 3 -24.72 0.29 23.70
N GLU A 4 -24.07 1.44 23.55
CA GLU A 4 -24.08 2.15 22.27
C GLU A 4 -23.57 1.17 21.21
N ASP A 5 -24.38 0.94 20.18
CA ASP A 5 -24.01 0.21 18.97
C ASP A 5 -22.83 0.95 18.32
N ARG A 6 -21.59 0.61 18.73
CA ARG A 6 -20.39 1.06 18.04
C ARG A 6 -20.50 0.56 16.60
N LYS A 7 -20.72 1.48 15.67
CA LYS A 7 -20.52 1.23 14.23
C LYS A 7 -19.19 0.49 14.08
N PRO A 8 -19.13 -0.61 13.30
CA PRO A 8 -17.87 -1.29 13.07
C PRO A 8 -16.85 -0.29 12.53
N ASP A 9 -15.65 -0.30 13.11
CA ASP A 9 -14.52 0.53 12.69
C ASP A 9 -13.98 -0.04 11.36
N ASN A 10 -14.74 0.19 10.29
CA ASN A 10 -14.43 -0.28 8.96
C ASN A 10 -13.29 0.58 8.38
N MET A 11 -12.13 -0.04 8.23
CA MET A 11 -10.94 0.57 7.63
C MET A 11 -11.09 0.74 6.12
N ILE A 12 -11.65 -0.24 5.41
CA ILE A 12 -11.91 -0.16 3.97
C ILE A 12 -13.35 -0.60 3.71
N VAL A 13 -14.09 0.19 2.92
CA VAL A 13 -15.43 -0.16 2.46
C VAL A 13 -15.51 0.08 0.96
N VAL A 14 -15.83 -0.95 0.20
CA VAL A 14 -16.07 -0.90 -1.24
C VAL A 14 -17.54 -1.23 -1.49
N ARG A 15 -18.23 -0.36 -2.23
CA ARG A 15 -19.64 -0.52 -2.55
C ARG A 15 -19.88 -0.46 -4.05
N ASP A 16 -20.53 -1.50 -4.57
CA ASP A 16 -20.99 -1.61 -5.95
C ASP A 16 -19.93 -1.22 -6.98
N LEU A 17 -18.71 -1.73 -6.82
CA LEU A 17 -17.55 -1.30 -7.59
C LEU A 17 -17.50 -1.94 -8.97
N TYR A 18 -17.39 -1.10 -10.01
CA TYR A 18 -17.21 -1.53 -11.39
C TYR A 18 -15.93 -0.96 -12.00
N LYS A 19 -15.27 -1.80 -12.81
CA LYS A 19 -14.15 -1.36 -13.64
C LYS A 19 -14.06 -2.17 -14.93
N SER A 20 -13.95 -1.48 -16.05
CA SER A 20 -13.77 -2.02 -17.39
C SER A 20 -12.57 -1.38 -18.09
N PHE A 21 -11.96 -2.13 -18.99
CA PHE A 21 -10.94 -1.62 -19.92
C PHE A 21 -11.38 -1.96 -21.35
N GLY A 22 -11.92 -0.97 -22.06
CA GLY A 22 -12.59 -1.21 -23.33
C GLY A 22 -13.78 -2.16 -23.15
N LYS A 23 -13.78 -3.27 -23.88
CA LYS A 23 -14.83 -4.31 -23.81
C LYS A 23 -14.65 -5.31 -22.66
N ASN A 24 -13.53 -5.24 -21.93
CA ASN A 24 -13.24 -6.20 -20.86
C ASN A 24 -13.78 -5.69 -19.52
N HIS A 25 -14.82 -6.35 -19.00
CA HIS A 25 -15.44 -6.04 -17.70
C HIS A 25 -14.71 -6.78 -16.58
N VAL A 26 -13.88 -6.06 -15.81
CA VAL A 26 -12.97 -6.65 -14.82
C VAL A 26 -13.60 -6.74 -13.43
N LEU A 27 -14.19 -5.64 -12.94
CA LEU A 27 -14.95 -5.62 -11.68
C LEU A 27 -16.41 -5.32 -12.02
N GLN A 28 -17.33 -6.07 -11.41
CA GLN A 28 -18.76 -6.05 -11.74
C GLN A 28 -19.62 -6.08 -10.47
N GLY A 29 -19.84 -4.92 -9.83
CA GLY A 29 -20.70 -4.80 -8.64
C GLY A 29 -20.07 -5.39 -7.37
N LEU A 30 -18.75 -5.24 -7.21
CA LEU A 30 -18.03 -5.82 -6.07
C LEU A 30 -18.29 -5.03 -4.79
N ASN A 31 -18.58 -5.75 -3.70
CA ASN A 31 -18.68 -5.21 -2.35
C ASN A 31 -17.62 -5.88 -1.45
N LEU A 32 -16.98 -5.10 -0.59
CA LEU A 32 -15.98 -5.56 0.36
C LEU A 32 -16.00 -4.64 1.59
N GLU A 33 -15.96 -5.21 2.78
CA GLU A 33 -15.72 -4.48 4.02
C GLU A 33 -14.54 -5.10 4.73
N VAL A 34 -13.65 -4.26 5.25
CA VAL A 34 -12.45 -4.65 6.01
C VAL A 34 -12.47 -3.86 7.29
N THR A 35 -12.53 -4.55 8.41
CA THR A 35 -12.48 -3.93 9.74
C THR A 35 -11.04 -3.63 10.16
N ARG A 36 -10.84 -2.66 11.05
CA ARG A 36 -9.51 -2.34 11.56
C ARG A 36 -8.90 -3.55 12.28
N GLY A 37 -7.70 -3.94 11.88
CA GLY A 37 -6.97 -5.08 12.44
C GLY A 37 -7.36 -6.44 11.85
N GLU A 38 -8.20 -6.46 10.82
CA GLU A 38 -8.59 -7.68 10.11
C GLU A 38 -7.61 -8.01 8.98
N ASP A 39 -7.25 -9.29 8.88
CA ASP A 39 -6.49 -9.83 7.77
C ASP A 39 -7.43 -10.42 6.72
N ILE A 40 -7.37 -9.93 5.48
CA ILE A 40 -8.17 -10.43 4.37
C ILE A 40 -7.29 -10.95 3.25
N VAL A 41 -7.69 -12.09 2.68
CA VAL A 41 -7.05 -12.69 1.51
C VAL A 41 -8.00 -12.67 0.33
N VAL A 42 -7.60 -12.01 -0.76
CA VAL A 42 -8.34 -12.00 -2.03
C VAL A 42 -7.74 -13.04 -2.99
N ILE A 43 -8.46 -14.14 -3.23
CA ILE A 43 -8.01 -15.27 -4.05
C ILE A 43 -8.86 -15.37 -5.33
N GLY A 44 -8.25 -15.82 -6.42
CA GLY A 44 -8.93 -16.06 -7.69
C GLY A 44 -7.92 -16.31 -8.81
N GLY A 45 -8.38 -16.84 -9.95
CA GLY A 45 -7.54 -17.14 -11.12
C GLY A 45 -6.77 -15.92 -11.66
N SER A 46 -5.74 -16.15 -12.49
CA SER A 46 -5.03 -15.03 -13.12
C SER A 46 -5.97 -14.17 -13.96
N GLY A 47 -5.80 -12.85 -13.95
CA GLY A 47 -6.62 -11.92 -14.74
C GLY A 47 -8.01 -11.58 -14.18
N THR A 48 -8.43 -12.15 -13.05
CA THR A 48 -9.78 -11.93 -12.47
C THR A 48 -9.99 -10.59 -11.75
N GLY A 49 -9.09 -9.62 -11.92
CA GLY A 49 -9.28 -8.27 -11.36
C GLY A 49 -8.76 -8.03 -9.95
N LYS A 50 -8.11 -8.99 -9.28
CA LYS A 50 -7.54 -8.81 -7.92
C LYS A 50 -6.63 -7.58 -7.81
N SER A 51 -5.66 -7.46 -8.73
CA SER A 51 -4.76 -6.30 -8.77
C SER A 51 -5.49 -5.01 -9.11
N VAL A 52 -6.60 -5.08 -9.86
CA VAL A 52 -7.43 -3.92 -10.19
C VAL A 52 -8.21 -3.46 -8.95
N LEU A 53 -8.76 -4.38 -8.16
CA LEU A 53 -9.38 -4.08 -6.88
C LEU A 53 -8.41 -3.37 -5.94
N ILE A 54 -7.24 -3.97 -5.68
CA ILE A 54 -6.23 -3.40 -4.78
C ILE A 54 -5.80 -2.01 -5.27
N LYS A 55 -5.50 -1.85 -6.57
CA LYS A 55 -5.13 -0.56 -7.15
C LYS A 55 -6.25 0.48 -7.11
N SER A 56 -7.51 0.05 -7.13
CA SER A 56 -8.64 0.97 -7.00
C SER A 56 -8.77 1.47 -5.56
N ILE A 57 -8.54 0.60 -4.57
CA ILE A 57 -8.57 0.95 -3.13
C ILE A 57 -7.51 2.01 -2.79
N ILE A 58 -6.31 1.92 -3.37
CA ILE A 58 -5.24 2.93 -3.15
C ILE A 58 -5.30 4.11 -4.12
N GLY A 59 -6.36 4.22 -4.92
CA GLY A 59 -6.56 5.34 -5.84
C GLY A 59 -5.56 5.42 -7.01
N LEU A 60 -4.96 4.30 -7.42
CA LEU A 60 -4.14 4.22 -8.64
C LEU A 60 -4.98 3.89 -9.88
N ILE A 61 -6.16 3.29 -9.71
CA ILE A 61 -7.12 3.06 -10.78
C ILE A 61 -8.45 3.69 -10.36
N LYS A 62 -8.96 4.63 -11.17
CA LYS A 62 -10.29 5.18 -10.96
C LYS A 62 -11.35 4.16 -11.39
N PRO A 63 -12.32 3.80 -10.53
CA PRO A 63 -13.43 2.95 -10.92
C PRO A 63 -14.36 3.67 -11.90
N ASP A 64 -15.16 2.91 -12.64
CA ASP A 64 -16.15 3.47 -13.56
C ASP A 64 -17.48 3.77 -12.85
N LYS A 65 -17.80 2.98 -11.82
CA LYS A 65 -18.97 3.14 -10.92
C LYS A 65 -18.62 2.57 -9.55
N GLY A 66 -19.33 3.04 -8.52
CA GLY A 66 -19.20 2.58 -7.15
C GLY A 66 -18.44 3.57 -6.29
N THR A 67 -18.32 3.26 -5.01
CA THR A 67 -17.63 4.12 -4.03
C THR A 67 -16.66 3.30 -3.20
N ILE A 68 -15.57 3.94 -2.81
CA ILE A 68 -14.55 3.38 -1.92
C ILE A 68 -14.37 4.35 -0.77
N PHE A 69 -14.45 3.83 0.44
CA PHE A 69 -14.11 4.53 1.67
C PHE A 69 -12.85 3.93 2.26
N VAL A 70 -11.94 4.79 2.72
CA VAL A 70 -10.76 4.41 3.49
C VAL A 70 -10.75 5.24 4.76
N ASP A 71 -10.69 4.59 5.92
CA ASP A 71 -10.62 5.25 7.22
C ASP A 71 -11.80 6.24 7.41
N GLY A 72 -12.99 5.84 6.96
CA GLY A 72 -14.22 6.63 7.01
C GLY A 72 -14.38 7.70 5.92
N GLU A 73 -13.37 7.96 5.10
CA GLU A 73 -13.40 8.98 4.05
C GLU A 73 -13.68 8.38 2.66
N GLU A 74 -14.63 8.95 1.91
CA GLU A 74 -14.89 8.53 0.53
C GLU A 74 -13.79 9.05 -0.41
N ILE A 75 -12.97 8.14 -0.95
CA ILE A 75 -11.79 8.51 -1.75
C ILE A 75 -12.08 8.63 -3.26
N THR A 76 -13.23 8.13 -3.74
CA THR A 76 -13.53 8.02 -5.18
C THR A 76 -13.60 9.37 -5.90
N SER A 77 -13.94 10.43 -5.16
CA SER A 77 -14.04 11.80 -5.65
C SER A 77 -12.80 12.66 -5.36
N PHE A 78 -11.75 12.07 -4.76
CA PHE A 78 -10.54 12.80 -4.42
C PHE A 78 -9.78 13.26 -5.66
N ASN A 79 -9.17 14.45 -5.55
CA ASN A 79 -8.16 14.92 -6.48
C ASN A 79 -6.79 14.34 -6.11
N GLU A 80 -5.78 14.54 -6.96
CA GLU A 80 -4.45 13.95 -6.75
C GLU A 80 -3.80 14.38 -5.43
N ALA A 81 -3.99 15.64 -5.00
CA ALA A 81 -3.45 16.12 -3.73
C ALA A 81 -4.04 15.35 -2.53
N LYS A 82 -5.37 15.17 -2.49
CA LYS A 82 -6.03 14.38 -1.44
C LYS A 82 -5.68 12.90 -1.52
N LEU A 83 -5.56 12.34 -2.74
CA LEU A 83 -5.10 10.96 -2.92
C LEU A 83 -3.68 10.77 -2.40
N ASN A 84 -2.78 11.74 -2.59
CA ASN A 84 -1.42 11.66 -2.06
C ASN A 84 -1.39 11.67 -0.53
N GLU A 85 -2.20 12.50 0.13
CA GLU A 85 -2.34 12.45 1.59
C GLU A 85 -2.90 11.11 2.07
N MET A 86 -3.91 10.58 1.39
CA MET A 86 -4.48 9.27 1.71
C MET A 86 -3.46 8.13 1.52
N ARG A 87 -2.66 8.16 0.46
CA ARG A 87 -1.65 7.11 0.16
C ARG A 87 -0.57 7.00 1.24
N LYS A 88 -0.33 8.05 2.04
CA LYS A 88 0.57 7.97 3.21
C LYS A 88 0.07 7.01 4.29
N LYS A 89 -1.24 6.70 4.31
CA LYS A 89 -1.84 5.70 5.22
C LYS A 89 -1.62 4.25 4.76
N PHE A 90 -1.03 4.02 3.57
CA PHE A 90 -0.86 2.69 2.98
C PHE A 90 0.62 2.28 2.90
N GLY A 91 0.92 1.11 3.45
CA GLY A 91 2.08 0.32 3.04
C GLY A 91 1.73 -0.58 1.85
N MET A 92 2.51 -0.55 0.77
CA MET A 92 2.29 -1.40 -0.39
C MET A 92 3.53 -2.19 -0.80
N LEU A 93 3.36 -3.51 -0.91
CA LEU A 93 4.35 -4.43 -1.46
C LEU A 93 3.94 -4.86 -2.87
N PHE A 94 4.79 -4.56 -3.86
CA PHE A 94 4.57 -5.01 -5.25
C PHE A 94 5.14 -6.41 -5.47
N GLN A 95 4.56 -7.17 -6.41
CA GLN A 95 4.98 -8.55 -6.71
C GLN A 95 6.48 -8.68 -7.04
N PHE A 96 7.06 -7.69 -7.71
CA PHE A 96 8.48 -7.65 -8.08
C PHE A 96 9.33 -6.74 -7.18
N GLY A 97 8.83 -6.36 -6.00
CA GLY A 97 9.49 -5.45 -5.07
C GLY A 97 9.50 -3.98 -5.50
N ALA A 98 9.70 -3.70 -6.80
CA ALA A 98 9.75 -2.35 -7.36
C ALA A 98 10.72 -1.42 -6.60
N LEU A 99 11.94 -1.90 -6.35
CA LEU A 99 13.02 -1.09 -5.81
C LEU A 99 13.56 -0.15 -6.90
N PHE A 100 14.05 1.01 -6.51
CA PHE A 100 14.76 1.94 -7.38
C PHE A 100 16.20 1.44 -7.55
N ASP A 101 16.53 0.95 -8.76
CA ASP A 101 17.84 0.35 -9.06
C ASP A 101 19.01 1.34 -8.97
N SER A 102 18.73 2.65 -9.00
CA SER A 102 19.72 3.72 -8.90
C SER A 102 19.95 4.23 -7.48
N MET A 103 19.29 3.63 -6.48
CA MET A 103 19.38 4.04 -5.07
C MET A 103 19.84 2.86 -4.21
N PRO A 104 20.66 3.10 -3.17
CA PRO A 104 21.00 2.06 -2.20
C PRO A 104 19.76 1.60 -1.42
N VAL A 105 19.89 0.51 -0.68
CA VAL A 105 18.81 -0.07 0.13
C VAL A 105 18.25 0.94 1.12
N TRP A 106 19.11 1.73 1.78
CA TRP A 106 18.66 2.67 2.79
C TRP A 106 17.80 3.80 2.20
N GLU A 107 18.18 4.32 1.04
CA GLU A 107 17.38 5.32 0.32
C GLU A 107 16.08 4.72 -0.19
N ASN A 108 16.09 3.46 -0.64
CA ASN A 108 14.88 2.77 -1.05
C ASN A 108 13.88 2.69 0.11
N VAL A 109 14.31 2.21 1.28
CA VAL A 109 13.46 2.06 2.47
C VAL A 109 13.03 3.43 3.02
N GLY A 110 13.96 4.38 3.07
CA GLY A 110 13.73 5.73 3.59
C GLY A 110 13.06 6.70 2.61
N PHE A 111 12.80 6.29 1.37
CA PHE A 111 12.31 7.18 0.30
C PHE A 111 11.05 7.95 0.73
N GLY A 112 10.06 7.25 1.29
CA GLY A 112 8.81 7.87 1.76
C GLY A 112 9.04 8.88 2.89
N LEU A 113 9.92 8.57 3.82
CA LEU A 113 10.31 9.47 4.91
C LEU A 113 10.96 10.74 4.37
N LYS A 114 11.88 10.61 3.41
CA LYS A 114 12.57 11.74 2.77
C LYS A 114 11.63 12.64 1.97
N GLN A 115 10.57 12.08 1.37
CA GLN A 115 9.60 12.83 0.57
C GLN A 115 8.49 13.48 1.40
N HIS A 116 8.16 12.93 2.57
CA HIS A 116 6.94 13.30 3.29
C HIS A 116 7.18 13.78 4.73
N THR A 117 8.44 13.84 5.17
CA THR A 117 8.82 14.38 6.49
C THR A 117 9.95 15.40 6.37
N ASN A 118 10.28 16.07 7.47
CA ASN A 118 11.42 16.99 7.59
C ASN A 118 12.61 16.37 8.35
N LEU A 119 12.66 15.04 8.45
CA LEU A 119 13.74 14.33 9.14
C LEU A 119 15.06 14.49 8.39
N LYS A 120 16.17 14.55 9.13
CA LYS A 120 17.52 14.54 8.56
C LYS A 120 17.88 13.14 8.09
N ASP A 121 18.84 13.05 7.17
CA ASP A 121 19.31 11.77 6.62
C ASP A 121 19.77 10.80 7.72
N ASP A 122 20.40 11.29 8.80
CA ASP A 122 20.82 10.44 9.94
C ASP A 122 19.61 9.85 10.69
N GLU A 123 18.56 10.63 10.94
CA GLU A 123 17.33 10.16 11.59
C GLU A 123 16.58 9.15 10.71
N ILE A 124 16.58 9.38 9.39
CA ILE A 124 16.01 8.44 8.42
C ILE A 124 16.80 7.13 8.43
N ARG A 125 18.13 7.19 8.50
CA ARG A 125 18.99 6.00 8.55
C ARG A 125 18.73 5.15 9.79
N ASP A 126 18.49 5.77 10.94
CA ASP A 126 18.13 5.06 12.17
C ASP A 126 16.81 4.30 12.01
N ILE A 127 15.77 4.95 11.46
CA ILE A 127 14.47 4.31 11.20
C ILE A 127 14.63 3.18 10.18
N VAL A 128 15.39 3.41 9.11
CA VAL A 128 15.65 2.42 8.08
C VAL A 128 16.33 1.18 8.66
N ALA A 129 17.36 1.36 9.49
CA ALA A 129 18.07 0.27 10.15
C ALA A 129 17.10 -0.54 11.04
N GLU A 130 16.22 0.14 11.78
CA GLU A 130 15.18 -0.52 12.58
C GLU A 130 14.25 -1.37 11.69
N LYS A 131 13.74 -0.82 10.57
CA LYS A 131 12.83 -1.56 9.67
C LYS A 131 13.51 -2.71 8.94
N LEU A 132 14.77 -2.56 8.57
CA LEU A 132 15.57 -3.63 7.99
C LEU A 132 15.81 -4.76 9.01
N ASN A 133 16.02 -4.42 10.28
CA ASN A 133 16.12 -5.42 11.35
C ASN A 133 14.83 -6.23 11.52
N LEU A 134 13.65 -5.58 11.46
CA LEU A 134 12.35 -6.27 11.54
C LEU A 134 12.14 -7.31 10.43
N VAL A 135 12.78 -7.14 9.28
CA VAL A 135 12.74 -8.11 8.16
C VAL A 135 13.99 -8.98 8.08
N GLY A 136 14.87 -8.96 9.09
CA GLY A 136 16.07 -9.78 9.19
C GLY A 136 17.16 -9.44 8.18
N LEU A 137 17.31 -8.16 7.82
CA LEU A 137 18.27 -7.66 6.83
C LEU A 137 19.20 -6.57 7.42
N ASN A 138 19.88 -6.89 8.52
CA ASN A 138 20.84 -5.96 9.12
C ASN A 138 22.12 -5.82 8.28
N GLY A 139 22.70 -4.62 8.21
CA GLY A 139 24.03 -4.40 7.64
C GLY A 139 24.10 -4.40 6.11
N ILE A 140 22.94 -4.24 5.44
CA ILE A 140 22.86 -4.18 3.96
C ILE A 140 22.43 -2.82 3.44
N GLU A 141 22.38 -1.81 4.31
CA GLU A 141 21.86 -0.46 4.06
C GLU A 141 22.49 0.17 2.81
N GLU A 142 23.80 -0.01 2.65
CA GLU A 142 24.59 0.60 1.57
C GLU A 142 24.64 -0.26 0.29
N LEU A 143 24.08 -1.47 0.29
CA LEU A 143 24.04 -2.31 -0.91
C LEU A 143 23.08 -1.73 -1.95
N MET A 144 23.40 -1.96 -3.22
CA MET A 144 22.52 -1.67 -4.35
C MET A 144 21.56 -2.83 -4.60
N PRO A 145 20.36 -2.57 -5.16
CA PRO A 145 19.41 -3.64 -5.49
C PRO A 145 19.98 -4.75 -6.37
N SER A 146 20.94 -4.45 -7.26
CA SER A 146 21.62 -5.44 -8.09
C SER A 146 22.40 -6.49 -7.30
N GLU A 147 22.84 -6.17 -6.08
CA GLU A 147 23.62 -7.04 -5.20
C GLU A 147 22.74 -7.96 -4.34
N LEU A 148 21.42 -7.76 -4.36
CA LEU A 148 20.46 -8.48 -3.54
C LEU A 148 19.92 -9.72 -4.25
N SER A 149 19.81 -10.83 -3.51
CA SER A 149 19.01 -11.97 -3.95
C SER A 149 17.52 -11.60 -4.12
N GLY A 150 16.77 -12.37 -4.92
CA GLY A 150 15.34 -12.11 -5.10
C GLY A 150 14.53 -12.14 -3.79
N GLY A 151 14.92 -12.98 -2.83
CA GLY A 151 14.32 -13.02 -1.50
C GLY A 151 14.64 -11.77 -0.68
N MET A 152 15.88 -11.29 -0.73
CA MET A 152 16.28 -10.04 -0.09
C MET A 152 15.52 -8.84 -0.67
N LYS A 153 15.38 -8.75 -2.00
CA LYS A 153 14.60 -7.68 -2.66
C LYS A 153 13.16 -7.61 -2.16
N LYS A 154 12.50 -8.76 -1.96
CA LYS A 154 11.13 -8.81 -1.41
C LYS A 154 11.07 -8.28 0.02
N ARG A 155 12.04 -8.66 0.85
CA ARG A 155 12.10 -8.21 2.26
C ARG A 155 12.48 -6.73 2.39
N VAL A 156 13.39 -6.21 1.55
CA VAL A 156 13.68 -4.76 1.47
C VAL A 156 12.42 -4.00 1.06
N SER A 157 11.68 -4.50 0.06
CA SER A 157 10.42 -3.86 -0.35
C SER A 157 9.36 -3.89 0.76
N LEU A 158 9.33 -4.95 1.58
CA LEU A 158 8.48 -5.00 2.78
C LEU A 158 8.93 -3.96 3.82
N ALA A 159 10.23 -3.86 4.11
CA ALA A 159 10.76 -2.83 5.02
C ALA A 159 10.37 -1.42 4.57
N ARG A 160 10.47 -1.12 3.27
CA ARG A 160 10.02 0.15 2.69
C ARG A 160 8.53 0.38 2.91
N ALA A 161 7.70 -0.65 2.74
CA ALA A 161 6.25 -0.54 2.89
C ALA A 161 5.81 -0.25 4.34
N ILE A 162 6.65 -0.54 5.34
CA ILE A 162 6.36 -0.33 6.77
C ILE A 162 7.21 0.76 7.43
N ALA A 163 7.92 1.56 6.62
CA ALA A 163 8.86 2.57 7.11
C ALA A 163 8.22 3.89 7.51
N MET A 164 7.06 4.22 6.94
CA MET A 164 6.31 5.44 7.24
C MET A 164 5.44 5.30 8.49
#